data_AF-B4FPG7-F1
#
_entry.id   AF-B4FPG7-F1
#
_cell.length_a   1.000
_cell.length_b   1.000
_cell.length_c   1.000
_cell.angle_alpha   90.00
_cell.angle_beta   90.00
_cell.angle_gamma   90.00
#
_symmetry.space_group_name_H-M   'P 1'
#
loop_
_entity.id
_entity.type
_entity.pdbx_description
1 polymer ?
#
loop_
_entity_poly.entity_id
_entity_poly.type
_entity_poly.pdbx_seq_one_letter_code
_entity_poly.pdbx_strand_id
1 'polypeptide(L)'
;MAASVECLSEKVRDCFLDLGCFPEDKKIPLDVLINIWMEVHDLDEPDAFAILVELSNKNLLTLVNDAQNKAGDLYSSYHDYSVTQHDVLRDLALHMSGRDPLNKRRRLVMPRREETLPKDWQRNKDTPFEAQIVSIHTGEMKGSDWFQMNFPKAEVLILNFASSLYYLPPFIASMQNLKALVLINYGTSSAALDNLSAFTTLNGLRSLWLEKIRLPPLPKTTIPLKNLHKISLVLCELNSSLRSLPRSSSSLKSLGHVVCDEETALLWREAEQVIPDLRVQVAEECYNLDWLAD
;
A
#
# COMPACT_ATOMS: atom_id res chain seq x y z
N MET A 1 23.18 -11.84 -11.51
CA MET A 1 21.91 -11.17 -11.14
C MET A 1 21.61 -9.98 -12.04
N ALA A 2 22.46 -8.96 -12.14
CA ALA A 2 22.23 -7.80 -13.02
C ALA A 2 21.92 -8.17 -14.49
N ALA A 3 22.70 -9.08 -15.09
CA ALA A 3 22.47 -9.56 -16.46
C ALA A 3 21.11 -10.28 -16.65
N SER A 4 20.52 -10.87 -15.60
CA SER A 4 19.19 -11.49 -15.67
C SER A 4 18.08 -10.44 -15.75
N VAL A 5 18.27 -9.32 -15.05
CA VAL A 5 17.32 -8.18 -15.03
C VAL A 5 17.41 -7.37 -16.33
N GLU A 6 18.61 -7.27 -16.94
CA GLU A 6 18.81 -6.58 -18.22
C GLU A 6 18.16 -7.31 -19.41
N CYS A 7 17.94 -8.61 -19.30
CA CYS A 7 17.24 -9.42 -20.31
C CYS A 7 15.70 -9.41 -20.18
N LEU A 8 15.15 -8.70 -19.18
CA LEU A 8 13.71 -8.58 -19.00
C LEU A 8 13.12 -7.58 -20.01
N SER A 9 11.85 -7.79 -20.37
CA SER A 9 11.09 -6.75 -21.06
C SER A 9 10.99 -5.50 -20.20
N GLU A 10 10.78 -4.34 -20.81
CA GLU A 10 10.75 -3.06 -20.09
C GLU A 10 9.71 -3.06 -18.95
N LYS A 11 8.49 -3.55 -19.21
CA LYS A 11 7.42 -3.66 -18.22
C LYS A 11 7.76 -4.59 -17.07
N VAL A 12 8.29 -5.79 -17.35
CA VAL A 12 8.67 -6.78 -16.32
C VAL A 12 9.82 -6.25 -15.47
N ARG A 13 10.79 -5.59 -16.10
CA ARG A 13 11.89 -4.91 -15.41
C ARG A 13 11.37 -3.82 -14.49
N ASP A 14 10.45 -2.99 -14.95
CA ASP A 14 9.87 -1.93 -14.11
C ASP A 14 9.08 -2.48 -12.93
N CYS A 15 8.30 -3.53 -13.12
CA CYS A 15 7.60 -4.23 -12.03
C CYS A 15 8.60 -4.79 -10.99
N PHE A 16 9.72 -5.36 -11.45
CA PHE A 16 10.81 -5.78 -10.57
C PHE A 16 11.42 -4.60 -9.77
N LEU A 17 11.63 -3.45 -10.42
CA LEU A 17 12.18 -2.27 -9.74
C LEU A 17 11.23 -1.72 -8.67
N ASP A 18 9.91 -1.84 -8.85
CA ASP A 18 8.92 -1.42 -7.85
C ASP A 18 9.00 -2.22 -6.55
N LEU A 19 9.45 -3.48 -6.59
CA LEU A 19 9.67 -4.30 -5.38
C LEU A 19 10.66 -3.62 -4.42
N GLY A 20 11.60 -2.84 -4.95
CA GLY A 20 12.50 -1.99 -4.17
C GLY A 20 11.78 -0.93 -3.32
N CYS A 21 10.48 -0.70 -3.47
CA CYS A 21 9.71 0.23 -2.64
C CYS A 21 9.24 -0.38 -1.30
N PHE A 22 9.33 -1.68 -1.09
CA PHE A 22 8.82 -2.36 0.11
C PHE A 22 9.91 -2.72 1.10
N PRO A 23 9.70 -2.63 2.42
CA PRO A 23 10.77 -2.85 3.41
C PRO A 23 11.41 -4.24 3.30
N GLU A 24 12.67 -4.30 3.70
CA GLU A 24 13.43 -5.55 3.83
C GLU A 24 12.78 -6.48 4.87
N ASP A 25 12.90 -7.80 4.66
CA ASP A 25 12.35 -8.84 5.54
C ASP A 25 10.84 -8.73 5.83
N LYS A 26 10.08 -8.00 5.02
CA LYS A 26 8.63 -7.90 5.14
C LYS A 26 7.94 -8.61 3.99
N LYS A 27 6.94 -9.41 4.36
CA LYS A 27 5.97 -9.97 3.42
C LYS A 27 5.19 -8.83 2.79
N ILE A 28 5.18 -8.79 1.47
CA ILE A 28 4.37 -7.86 0.69
C ILE A 28 3.06 -8.58 0.37
N PRO A 29 1.91 -8.07 0.81
CA PRO A 29 0.63 -8.66 0.41
C PRO A 29 0.51 -8.65 -1.12
N LEU A 30 0.18 -9.79 -1.73
CA LEU A 30 0.14 -9.92 -3.20
C LEU A 30 -0.78 -8.87 -3.83
N ASP A 31 -1.92 -8.65 -3.19
CA ASP A 31 -2.90 -7.62 -3.54
C ASP A 31 -2.32 -6.21 -3.62
N VAL A 32 -1.45 -5.84 -2.67
CA VAL A 32 -0.82 -4.51 -2.67
C VAL A 32 0.08 -4.37 -3.89
N LEU A 33 0.90 -5.39 -4.16
CA LEU A 33 1.83 -5.38 -5.28
C LEU A 33 1.11 -5.28 -6.63
N ILE A 34 0.08 -6.09 -6.82
CA ILE A 34 -0.68 -6.17 -8.06
C ILE A 34 -1.43 -4.88 -8.32
N ASN A 35 -2.09 -4.32 -7.29
CA ASN A 35 -2.74 -3.02 -7.40
C ASN A 35 -1.75 -1.92 -7.79
N ILE A 36 -0.55 -1.91 -7.20
CA ILE A 36 0.47 -0.92 -7.56
C ILE A 36 0.87 -1.05 -9.03
N TRP A 37 1.12 -2.27 -9.51
CA TRP A 37 1.48 -2.48 -10.91
C TRP A 37 0.37 -2.10 -11.89
N MET A 38 -0.89 -2.38 -11.54
CA MET A 38 -2.04 -1.94 -12.32
C MET A 38 -2.13 -0.41 -12.43
N GLU A 39 -1.94 0.30 -11.32
CA GLU A 39 -2.09 1.77 -11.30
C GLU A 39 -0.90 2.53 -11.91
N VAL A 40 0.31 1.98 -11.83
CA VAL A 40 1.57 2.62 -12.26
C VAL A 40 1.95 2.27 -13.70
N HIS A 41 1.63 1.06 -14.16
CA HIS A 41 2.03 0.55 -15.49
C HIS A 41 0.86 0.28 -16.43
N ASP A 42 -0.35 0.72 -16.06
CA ASP A 42 -1.60 0.55 -16.81
C ASP A 42 -1.81 -0.91 -17.24
N LEU A 43 -1.67 -1.83 -16.27
CA LEU A 43 -1.88 -3.26 -16.46
C LEU A 43 -3.28 -3.66 -15.97
N ASP A 44 -3.84 -4.68 -16.60
CA ASP A 44 -4.96 -5.41 -15.99
C ASP A 44 -4.46 -6.47 -15.00
N GLU A 45 -5.37 -7.04 -14.22
CA GLU A 45 -5.04 -8.02 -13.20
C GLU A 45 -4.37 -9.30 -13.79
N PRO A 46 -4.86 -9.89 -14.90
CA PRO A 46 -4.19 -11.01 -15.56
C PRO A 46 -2.76 -10.71 -16.02
N ASP A 47 -2.51 -9.54 -16.62
CA ASP A 47 -1.18 -9.14 -17.09
C ASP A 47 -0.23 -8.93 -15.89
N ALA A 48 -0.69 -8.26 -14.83
CA ALA A 48 0.09 -8.08 -13.60
C ALA A 48 0.45 -9.43 -12.96
N PHE A 49 -0.48 -10.38 -12.95
CA PHE A 49 -0.23 -11.73 -12.45
C PHE A 49 0.73 -12.53 -13.35
N ALA A 50 0.64 -12.40 -14.67
CA ALA A 50 1.59 -13.02 -15.59
C ALA A 50 3.03 -12.54 -15.34
N ILE A 51 3.21 -11.24 -15.09
CA ILE A 51 4.51 -10.66 -14.72
C ILE A 51 5.00 -11.22 -13.38
N LEU A 52 4.13 -11.32 -12.37
CA LEU A 52 4.46 -11.91 -11.08
C LEU A 52 5.02 -13.34 -11.24
N VAL A 53 4.32 -14.18 -12.01
CA VAL A 53 4.72 -15.57 -12.28
C VAL A 53 6.03 -15.62 -13.05
N GLU A 54 6.23 -14.73 -14.03
CA GLU A 54 7.50 -14.62 -14.75
C GLU A 54 8.67 -14.28 -13.82
N LEU A 55 8.50 -13.29 -12.95
CA LEU A 55 9.51 -12.89 -11.96
C LEU A 55 9.81 -14.03 -10.98
N SER A 56 8.79 -14.74 -10.52
CA SER A 56 8.95 -15.92 -9.65
C SER A 56 9.74 -17.03 -10.35
N ASN A 57 9.42 -17.36 -11.60
CA ASN A 57 10.12 -18.39 -12.39
C ASN A 57 11.60 -18.04 -12.65
N LYS A 58 11.92 -16.74 -12.66
CA LYS A 58 13.31 -16.25 -12.79
C LYS A 58 14.02 -16.08 -11.44
N ASN A 59 13.39 -16.50 -10.33
CA ASN A 59 13.89 -16.34 -8.96
C ASN A 59 14.20 -14.89 -8.59
N LEU A 60 13.40 -13.94 -9.10
CA LEU A 60 13.52 -12.50 -8.80
C LEU A 60 12.59 -12.05 -7.66
N LEU A 61 11.67 -12.93 -7.26
CA LEU A 61 10.84 -12.85 -6.07
C LEU A 61 10.43 -14.28 -5.67
N THR A 62 9.94 -14.43 -4.45
CA THR A 62 9.40 -15.70 -3.93
C THR A 62 7.94 -15.52 -3.56
N LEU A 63 7.09 -16.40 -4.09
CA LEU A 63 5.69 -16.50 -3.70
C LEU A 63 5.57 -17.42 -2.48
N VAL A 64 4.95 -16.91 -1.42
CA VAL A 64 4.71 -17.64 -0.18
C VAL A 64 3.21 -17.81 -0.03
N ASN A 65 2.75 -19.05 0.15
CA ASN A 65 1.37 -19.34 0.50
C ASN A 65 1.23 -19.34 2.02
N ASP A 66 0.56 -18.32 2.55
CA ASP A 66 0.34 -18.11 3.98
C ASP A 66 -0.76 -19.03 4.56
N ALA A 67 -1.62 -19.62 3.71
CA ALA A 67 -2.63 -20.61 4.11
C ALA A 67 -2.06 -22.03 4.27
N GLN A 68 -0.93 -22.35 3.63
CA GLN A 68 -0.33 -23.70 3.62
C GLN A 68 0.17 -24.18 4.99
N ASN A 69 0.27 -23.28 5.97
CA ASN A 69 0.59 -23.60 7.36
C ASN A 69 -0.62 -24.12 8.17
N LYS A 70 -1.80 -24.29 7.55
CA LYS A 70 -3.00 -24.85 8.18
C LYS A 70 -3.38 -26.19 7.54
N ALA A 71 -3.55 -27.21 8.38
CA ALA A 71 -4.07 -28.50 7.94
C ALA A 71 -5.54 -28.38 7.51
N GLY A 72 -5.83 -28.51 6.23
CA GLY A 72 -7.11 -29.04 5.77
C GLY A 72 -8.03 -28.16 4.94
N ASP A 73 -7.63 -26.96 4.48
CA ASP A 73 -8.48 -26.19 3.55
C ASP A 73 -7.99 -26.29 2.10
N LEU A 74 -8.89 -26.71 1.20
CA LEU A 74 -8.57 -27.11 -0.18
C LEU A 74 -8.74 -25.95 -1.18
N TYR A 75 -9.10 -24.75 -0.71
CA TYR A 75 -9.27 -23.56 -1.54
C TYR A 75 -8.41 -22.41 -1.01
N SER A 76 -7.16 -22.31 -1.47
CA SER A 76 -6.35 -21.11 -1.23
C SER A 76 -6.90 -19.96 -2.07
N SER A 77 -7.38 -18.90 -1.43
CA SER A 77 -7.69 -17.64 -2.10
C SER A 77 -6.41 -16.99 -2.59
N TYR A 78 -6.50 -16.19 -3.66
CA TYR A 78 -5.42 -15.35 -4.18
C TYR A 78 -4.77 -14.45 -3.11
N HIS A 79 -5.53 -14.12 -2.07
CA HIS A 79 -5.15 -13.20 -1.01
C HIS A 79 -4.35 -13.88 0.10
N ASP A 80 -4.23 -15.21 0.05
CA ASP A 80 -3.42 -16.01 0.96
C ASP A 80 -1.96 -16.08 0.51
N TYR A 81 -1.61 -15.33 -0.53
CA TYR A 81 -0.25 -15.24 -1.03
C TYR A 81 0.39 -13.93 -0.60
N SER A 82 1.62 -14.05 -0.11
CA SER A 82 2.53 -12.93 0.05
C SER A 82 3.75 -13.11 -0.84
N VAL A 83 4.38 -11.98 -1.15
CA VAL A 83 5.62 -11.91 -1.90
C VAL A 83 6.74 -11.57 -0.94
N THR A 84 7.83 -12.32 -1.00
CA THR A 84 9.09 -11.96 -0.34
C THR A 84 10.15 -11.71 -1.40
N GLN A 85 11.06 -10.79 -1.11
CA GLN A 85 12.21 -10.49 -1.96
C GLN A 85 13.48 -10.66 -1.13
N HIS A 86 14.49 -11.31 -1.71
CA HIS A 86 15.81 -11.38 -1.10
C HIS A 86 16.48 -10.00 -1.06
N ASP A 87 17.21 -9.71 0.02
CA ASP A 87 17.87 -8.41 0.26
C ASP A 87 18.77 -7.99 -0.90
N VAL A 88 19.51 -8.95 -1.48
CA VAL A 88 20.39 -8.67 -2.63
C VAL A 88 19.61 -8.23 -3.88
N LEU A 89 18.38 -8.74 -4.08
CA LEU A 89 17.52 -8.34 -5.19
C LEU A 89 16.87 -6.98 -4.94
N ARG A 90 16.51 -6.72 -3.67
CA ARG A 90 16.04 -5.43 -3.22
C ARG A 90 17.10 -4.34 -3.41
N ASP A 91 18.33 -4.60 -2.99
CA ASP A 91 19.48 -3.71 -3.17
C ASP A 91 19.77 -3.46 -4.65
N LEU A 92 19.66 -4.51 -5.49
CA LEU A 92 19.79 -4.36 -6.93
C LEU A 92 18.70 -3.43 -7.49
N ALA A 93 17.44 -3.60 -7.09
CA ALA A 93 16.33 -2.75 -7.52
C ALA A 93 16.52 -1.28 -7.09
N LEU A 94 16.99 -1.06 -5.85
CA LEU A 94 17.31 0.27 -5.32
C LEU A 94 18.49 0.91 -6.06
N HIS A 95 19.55 0.15 -6.32
CA HIS A 95 20.72 0.62 -7.05
C HIS A 95 20.36 1.03 -8.48
N MET A 96 19.57 0.21 -9.18
CA MET A 96 19.11 0.51 -10.53
C MET A 96 18.16 1.72 -10.56
N SER A 97 17.30 1.87 -9.56
CA SER A 97 16.36 3.01 -9.43
C SER A 97 17.03 4.31 -8.96
N GLY A 98 18.23 4.22 -8.38
CA GLY A 98 18.94 5.34 -7.77
C GLY A 98 19.89 6.13 -8.68
N ARG A 99 19.98 5.79 -9.97
CA ARG A 99 20.93 6.39 -10.93
C ARG A 99 20.67 7.87 -11.19
N ASP A 100 19.41 8.28 -11.17
CA ASP A 100 19.01 9.66 -11.39
C ASP A 100 19.17 10.52 -10.12
N PRO A 101 19.31 11.86 -10.27
CA PRO A 101 19.25 12.79 -9.16
C PRO A 101 17.96 12.60 -8.34
N LEU A 102 18.03 12.79 -7.02
CA LEU A 102 16.96 12.49 -6.06
C LEU A 102 15.56 12.92 -6.54
N ASN A 103 15.41 14.16 -6.99
CA ASN A 103 14.13 14.75 -7.39
C ASN A 103 13.65 14.30 -8.78
N LYS A 104 14.50 13.62 -9.55
CA LYS A 104 14.17 13.08 -10.88
C LYS A 104 13.90 11.57 -10.85
N ARG A 105 14.10 10.91 -9.71
CA ARG A 105 13.87 9.47 -9.58
C ARG A 105 12.39 9.15 -9.74
N ARG A 106 12.09 8.15 -10.58
CA ARG A 106 10.73 7.61 -10.75
C ARG A 106 10.21 6.94 -9.48
N ARG A 107 11.11 6.36 -8.67
CA ARG A 107 10.82 5.70 -7.38
C ARG A 107 11.61 6.40 -6.29
N LEU A 108 10.92 7.08 -5.39
CA LEU A 108 11.55 7.72 -4.23
C LEU A 108 11.33 6.85 -2.99
N VAL A 109 12.39 6.14 -2.59
CA VAL A 109 12.36 5.22 -1.46
C VAL A 109 13.22 5.77 -0.33
N MET A 110 12.67 5.79 0.89
CA MET A 110 13.42 6.14 2.08
C MET A 110 14.43 5.01 2.39
N PRO A 111 15.74 5.33 2.52
CA PRO A 111 16.81 4.33 2.54
C PRO A 111 16.90 3.54 3.84
N ARG A 112 16.39 4.06 4.96
CA ARG A 112 16.46 3.44 6.29
C ARG A 112 15.20 3.76 7.09
N ARG A 113 14.86 2.89 8.04
CA ARG A 113 13.85 3.19 9.07
C ARG A 113 14.48 4.15 10.08
N GLU A 114 14.08 5.41 10.02
CA GLU A 114 14.52 6.43 10.95
C GLU A 114 13.30 7.14 11.56
N GLU A 115 13.48 7.72 12.75
CA GLU A 115 12.43 8.53 13.39
C GLU A 115 12.19 9.86 12.66
N THR A 116 13.15 10.28 11.83
CA THR A 116 13.10 11.54 11.10
C THR A 116 13.26 11.34 9.62
N LEU A 117 12.68 12.24 8.84
CA LEU A 117 12.84 12.26 7.39
C LEU A 117 14.29 12.56 6.97
N PRO A 118 14.77 12.03 5.83
CA PRO A 118 16.16 12.22 5.40
C PRO A 118 16.51 13.69 5.17
N LYS A 119 17.69 14.11 5.66
CA LYS A 119 18.20 15.49 5.51
C LYS A 119 18.33 15.90 4.04
N ASP A 120 18.67 14.97 3.15
CA ASP A 120 18.79 15.26 1.73
C ASP A 120 17.43 15.53 1.07
N TRP A 121 16.35 14.93 1.56
CA TRP A 121 15.00 15.27 1.09
C TRP A 121 14.62 16.69 1.54
N GLN A 122 14.97 17.04 2.78
CA GLN A 122 14.75 18.39 3.31
C GLN A 122 15.51 19.46 2.52
N ARG A 123 16.76 19.17 2.11
CA ARG A 123 17.58 20.08 1.28
C ARG A 123 17.02 20.29 -0.12
N ASN A 124 16.28 19.32 -0.65
CA ASN A 124 15.74 19.36 -2.01
C ASN A 124 14.24 19.70 -2.07
N LYS A 125 13.62 20.02 -0.92
CA LYS A 125 12.18 20.29 -0.81
C LYS A 125 11.69 21.45 -1.67
N ASP A 126 12.58 22.37 -2.03
CA ASP A 126 12.26 23.59 -2.79
C ASP A 126 12.01 23.28 -4.28
N THR A 127 12.38 22.08 -4.75
CA THR A 127 12.10 21.61 -6.11
C THR A 127 11.16 20.42 -6.09
N PRO A 128 10.25 20.27 -7.07
CA PRO A 128 9.33 19.13 -7.10
C PRO A 128 10.06 17.80 -7.23
N PHE A 129 9.55 16.77 -6.55
CA PHE A 129 9.97 15.38 -6.72
C PHE A 129 9.12 14.72 -7.81
N GLU A 130 9.74 14.28 -8.89
CA GLU A 130 9.07 13.67 -10.05
C GLU A 130 8.72 12.18 -9.86
N ALA A 131 8.77 11.69 -8.62
CA ALA A 131 8.49 10.31 -8.30
C ALA A 131 7.03 9.93 -8.61
N GLN A 132 6.86 8.76 -9.23
CA GLN A 132 5.57 8.10 -9.46
C GLN A 132 5.19 7.24 -8.26
N ILE A 133 6.18 6.56 -7.66
CA ILE A 133 6.02 5.81 -6.40
C ILE A 133 6.85 6.49 -5.31
N VAL A 134 6.21 6.82 -4.20
CA VAL A 134 6.86 7.37 -3.01
C VAL A 134 6.69 6.36 -1.87
N SER A 135 7.80 5.91 -1.29
CA SER A 135 7.79 4.96 -0.17
C SER A 135 8.58 5.51 1.01
N ILE A 136 7.88 5.70 2.14
CA ILE A 136 8.39 6.35 3.35
C ILE A 136 8.33 5.37 4.51
N HIS A 137 9.42 5.25 5.25
CA HIS A 137 9.58 4.32 6.37
C HIS A 137 9.96 5.08 7.64
N THR A 138 9.02 5.25 8.57
CA THR A 138 9.17 6.15 9.72
C THR A 138 8.81 5.50 11.06
N GLY A 139 9.14 6.16 12.17
CA GLY A 139 8.61 5.83 13.50
C GLY A 139 7.25 6.49 13.77
N GLU A 140 7.07 6.99 14.99
CA GLU A 140 5.99 7.94 15.29
C GLU A 140 6.23 9.25 14.52
N MET A 141 5.18 9.78 13.88
CA MET A 141 5.25 11.06 13.16
C MET A 141 4.10 11.96 13.62
N LYS A 142 4.44 13.18 14.02
CA LYS A 142 3.51 14.27 14.34
C LYS A 142 3.43 15.25 13.17
N GLY A 143 2.42 16.12 13.17
CA GLY A 143 2.22 17.13 12.12
C GLY A 143 3.43 18.04 11.88
N SER A 144 4.18 18.39 12.93
CA SER A 144 5.39 19.22 12.87
C SER A 144 6.62 18.53 12.30
N ASP A 145 6.63 17.20 12.30
CA ASP A 145 7.78 16.40 11.87
C ASP A 145 7.84 16.30 10.34
N TRP A 146 6.70 16.52 9.69
CA TRP A 146 6.57 16.62 8.24
C TRP A 146 7.01 18.00 7.74
N PHE A 147 7.89 18.02 6.74
CA PHE A 147 8.10 19.21 5.93
C PHE A 147 7.31 19.12 4.62
N GLN A 148 6.97 20.27 4.07
CA GLN A 148 6.25 20.33 2.81
C GLN A 148 7.11 19.77 1.68
N MET A 149 6.56 18.79 0.97
CA MET A 149 7.13 18.20 -0.24
C MET A 149 6.10 18.32 -1.37
N ASN A 150 6.58 18.40 -2.61
CA ASN A 150 5.71 18.46 -3.78
C ASN A 150 5.96 17.26 -4.67
N PHE A 151 4.92 16.46 -4.90
CA PHE A 151 4.96 15.23 -5.68
C PHE A 151 3.94 15.27 -6.83
N PRO A 152 4.17 16.10 -7.86
CA PRO A 152 3.19 16.33 -8.92
C PRO A 152 2.87 15.09 -9.76
N LYS A 153 3.77 14.10 -9.79
CA LYS A 153 3.62 12.87 -10.59
C LYS A 153 3.30 11.62 -9.75
N ALA A 154 3.13 11.76 -8.44
CA ALA A 154 2.93 10.59 -7.58
C ALA A 154 1.56 9.98 -7.82
N GLU A 155 1.57 8.68 -8.15
CA GLU A 155 0.38 7.84 -8.30
C GLU A 155 0.24 6.86 -7.14
N VAL A 156 1.35 6.54 -6.48
CA VAL A 156 1.38 5.63 -5.34
C VAL A 156 2.14 6.25 -4.17
N LEU A 157 1.53 6.21 -2.99
CA LEU A 157 2.17 6.54 -1.72
C LEU A 157 2.11 5.34 -0.78
N ILE A 158 3.28 4.87 -0.35
CA ILE A 158 3.45 3.80 0.62
C ILE A 158 4.01 4.42 1.91
N LEU A 159 3.28 4.30 3.01
CA LEU A 159 3.65 4.76 4.33
C LEU A 159 3.80 3.54 5.25
N ASN A 160 5.04 3.20 5.52
CA ASN A 160 5.40 2.15 6.45
C ASN A 160 5.84 2.79 7.76
N PHE A 161 5.27 2.34 8.86
CA PHE A 161 5.63 2.88 10.16
C PHE A 161 5.47 1.85 11.27
N ALA A 162 5.95 2.17 12.46
CA ALA A 162 5.72 1.37 13.65
C ALA A 162 5.52 2.29 14.85
N SER A 163 4.27 2.50 15.22
CA SER A 163 3.87 3.42 16.28
C SER A 163 2.45 3.12 16.74
N SER A 164 2.06 3.61 17.92
CA SER A 164 0.66 3.62 18.38
C SER A 164 -0.12 4.86 17.90
N LEU A 165 0.58 5.85 17.33
CA LEU A 165 0.06 7.11 16.81
C LEU A 165 0.76 7.47 15.50
N TYR A 166 -0.01 7.91 14.50
CA TYR A 166 0.56 8.33 13.23
C TYR A 166 -0.22 9.48 12.61
N TYR A 167 0.46 10.59 12.32
CA TYR A 167 -0.12 11.74 11.65
C TYR A 167 0.10 11.64 10.15
N LEU A 168 -0.98 11.61 9.35
CA LEU A 168 -0.86 11.57 7.89
C LEU A 168 -0.09 12.79 7.36
N PRO A 169 0.87 12.60 6.45
CA PRO A 169 1.68 13.69 5.91
C PRO A 169 0.80 14.79 5.28
N PRO A 170 0.92 16.07 5.71
CA PRO A 170 0.12 17.16 5.16
C PRO A 170 0.24 17.33 3.64
N PHE A 171 1.42 17.03 3.09
CA PHE A 171 1.69 17.17 1.66
C PHE A 171 0.84 16.22 0.79
N ILE A 172 0.23 15.17 1.35
CA ILE A 172 -0.62 14.26 0.60
C ILE A 172 -1.80 15.00 -0.06
N ALA A 173 -2.25 16.11 0.54
CA ALA A 173 -3.29 16.96 -0.02
C ALA A 173 -2.89 17.63 -1.34
N SER A 174 -1.59 17.70 -1.65
CA SER A 174 -1.07 18.22 -2.92
C SER A 174 -0.87 17.14 -4.00
N MET A 175 -1.04 15.85 -3.67
CA MET A 175 -0.85 14.73 -4.60
C MET A 175 -2.10 14.50 -5.47
N GLN A 176 -2.27 15.34 -6.49
CA GLN A 176 -3.47 15.33 -7.34
C GLN A 176 -3.63 14.06 -8.20
N ASN A 177 -2.54 13.35 -8.47
CA ASN A 177 -2.51 12.14 -9.29
C ASN A 177 -2.52 10.85 -8.46
N LEU A 178 -2.68 10.93 -7.14
CA LEU A 178 -2.61 9.76 -6.27
C LEU A 178 -3.77 8.79 -6.56
N LYS A 179 -3.43 7.57 -6.99
CA LYS A 179 -4.35 6.48 -7.30
C LYS A 179 -4.34 5.40 -6.21
N ALA A 180 -3.19 5.09 -5.61
CA ALA A 180 -3.08 4.11 -4.54
C ALA A 180 -2.41 4.67 -3.28
N LEU A 181 -3.01 4.39 -2.12
CA LEU A 181 -2.49 4.75 -0.82
C LEU A 181 -2.37 3.50 0.06
N VAL A 182 -1.16 3.21 0.51
CA VAL A 182 -0.84 2.04 1.32
C VAL A 182 -0.29 2.51 2.66
N LEU A 183 -0.93 2.14 3.76
CA LEU A 183 -0.44 2.36 5.11
C LEU A 183 -0.28 1.02 5.83
N ILE A 184 0.94 0.71 6.26
CA ILE A 184 1.24 -0.52 6.98
C ILE A 184 1.94 -0.18 8.30
N ASN A 185 1.31 -0.59 9.40
CA ASN A 185 1.86 -0.43 10.73
C ASN A 185 2.50 -1.75 11.23
N TYR A 186 3.83 -1.76 11.27
CA TYR A 186 4.63 -2.85 11.82
C TYR A 186 4.77 -2.81 13.35
N GLY A 187 4.10 -1.88 14.04
CA GLY A 187 4.11 -1.78 15.51
C GLY A 187 3.40 -2.95 16.19
N THR A 188 3.61 -3.17 17.49
CA THR A 188 2.95 -4.27 18.22
C THR A 188 1.45 -4.06 18.44
N SER A 189 0.98 -2.81 18.36
CA SER A 189 -0.42 -2.43 18.52
C SER A 189 -0.90 -1.57 17.36
N SER A 190 -2.22 -1.51 17.19
CA SER A 190 -2.86 -0.70 16.15
C SER A 190 -2.63 0.80 16.37
N ALA A 191 -2.32 1.53 15.30
CA ALA A 191 -2.01 2.95 15.38
C ALA A 191 -3.24 3.83 15.22
N ALA A 192 -3.45 4.81 16.10
CA ALA A 192 -4.47 5.83 15.86
C ALA A 192 -4.00 6.82 14.80
N LEU A 193 -4.77 6.92 13.71
CA LEU A 193 -4.46 7.77 12.56
C LEU A 193 -5.03 9.18 12.74
N ASP A 194 -4.20 10.20 12.58
CA ASP A 194 -4.59 11.61 12.63
C ASP A 194 -4.47 12.28 11.25
N ASN A 195 -5.02 13.50 11.12
CA ASN A 195 -5.12 14.28 9.90
C ASN A 195 -5.98 13.62 8.81
N LEU A 196 -7.10 13.03 9.21
CA LEU A 196 -8.07 12.41 8.30
C LEU A 196 -8.68 13.40 7.29
N SER A 197 -8.56 14.72 7.54
CA SER A 197 -8.96 15.76 6.59
C SER A 197 -8.23 15.63 5.25
N ALA A 198 -7.04 15.03 5.24
CA ALA A 198 -6.26 14.77 4.05
C ALA A 198 -6.97 13.86 3.04
N PHE A 199 -7.85 12.95 3.48
CA PHE A 199 -8.65 12.11 2.57
C PHE A 199 -9.67 12.93 1.75
N THR A 200 -10.06 14.12 2.22
CA THR A 200 -11.05 14.96 1.52
C THR A 200 -10.52 15.53 0.19
N THR A 201 -9.20 15.56 0.01
CA THR A 201 -8.55 16.05 -1.20
C THR A 201 -8.20 14.93 -2.19
N LEU A 202 -8.29 13.66 -1.80
CA LEU A 202 -7.87 12.50 -2.59
C LEU A 202 -8.96 12.01 -3.54
N ASN A 203 -9.48 12.92 -4.38
CA ASN A 203 -10.60 12.61 -5.27
C ASN A 203 -10.24 11.58 -6.35
N GLY A 204 -8.96 11.43 -6.69
CA GLY A 204 -8.46 10.47 -7.68
C GLY A 204 -8.16 9.08 -7.14
N LEU A 205 -8.29 8.86 -5.82
CA LEU A 205 -7.89 7.62 -5.17
C LEU A 205 -8.76 6.44 -5.61
N ARG A 206 -8.12 5.36 -6.03
CA ARG A 206 -8.71 4.13 -6.55
C ARG A 206 -8.49 2.92 -5.64
N SER A 207 -7.36 2.88 -4.92
CA SER A 207 -7.05 1.81 -3.99
C SER A 207 -6.57 2.35 -2.65
N LEU A 208 -7.09 1.78 -1.57
CA LEU A 208 -6.71 2.10 -0.20
C LEU A 208 -6.41 0.82 0.58
N TRP A 209 -5.17 0.68 1.03
CA TRP A 209 -4.73 -0.40 1.92
C TRP A 209 -4.38 0.16 3.29
N LEU A 210 -5.02 -0.36 4.33
CA LEU A 210 -4.78 -0.02 5.73
C LEU A 210 -4.51 -1.30 6.51
N GLU A 211 -3.38 -1.35 7.22
CA GLU A 211 -3.01 -2.49 8.06
C GLU A 211 -2.62 -2.06 9.46
N LYS A 212 -3.30 -2.64 10.47
CA LYS A 212 -3.09 -2.37 11.92
C LYS A 212 -3.30 -0.90 12.28
N ILE A 213 -4.43 -0.36 11.85
CA ILE A 213 -4.79 1.05 12.04
C ILE A 213 -6.11 1.15 12.79
N ARG A 214 -6.14 2.04 13.78
CA ARG A 214 -7.35 2.49 14.48
C ARG A 214 -7.80 3.79 13.82
N LEU A 215 -8.97 3.74 13.17
CA LEU A 215 -9.50 4.90 12.46
C LEU A 215 -10.43 5.67 13.39
N PRO A 216 -10.10 6.93 13.78
CA PRO A 216 -11.03 7.78 14.49
C PRO A 216 -12.23 8.17 13.60
N PRO A 217 -13.28 8.77 14.17
CA PRO A 217 -14.43 9.27 13.40
C PRO A 217 -13.99 10.10 12.21
N LEU A 218 -14.30 9.62 11.00
CA LEU A 218 -14.06 10.38 9.78
C LEU A 218 -14.88 11.68 9.84
N PRO A 219 -14.28 12.84 9.50
CA PRO A 219 -15.05 14.07 9.37
C PRO A 219 -16.21 13.87 8.38
N LYS A 220 -17.35 14.53 8.60
CA LYS A 220 -18.54 14.41 7.73
C LYS A 220 -18.25 14.75 6.26
N THR A 221 -17.18 15.50 6.01
CA THR A 221 -16.69 15.92 4.68
C THR A 221 -15.77 14.89 4.02
N THR A 222 -15.40 13.79 4.68
CA THR A 222 -14.51 12.73 4.15
C THR A 222 -15.17 11.84 3.11
N ILE A 223 -16.38 12.21 2.69
CA ILE A 223 -17.13 11.54 1.64
C ILE A 223 -16.86 12.21 0.27
N PRO A 224 -15.64 12.12 -0.30
CA PRO A 224 -15.47 12.26 -1.74
C PRO A 224 -14.60 11.17 -2.40
N LEU A 225 -14.38 10.00 -1.77
CA LEU A 225 -13.67 8.85 -2.38
C LEU A 225 -14.53 8.12 -3.44
N LYS A 226 -15.12 8.87 -4.37
CA LYS A 226 -16.09 8.38 -5.36
C LYS A 226 -15.47 7.42 -6.38
N ASN A 227 -14.16 7.55 -6.61
CA ASN A 227 -13.39 6.75 -7.56
C ASN A 227 -12.70 5.54 -6.91
N LEU A 228 -12.98 5.26 -5.64
CA LEU A 228 -12.37 4.13 -4.94
C LEU A 228 -12.95 2.83 -5.50
N HIS A 229 -12.08 1.98 -6.04
CA HIS A 229 -12.40 0.67 -6.61
C HIS A 229 -12.13 -0.47 -5.63
N LYS A 230 -11.07 -0.34 -4.81
CA LYS A 230 -10.66 -1.37 -3.84
C LYS A 230 -10.32 -0.76 -2.48
N ILE A 231 -10.79 -1.40 -1.42
CA ILE A 231 -10.40 -1.09 -0.04
C ILE A 231 -10.01 -2.36 0.70
N SER A 232 -8.86 -2.32 1.36
CA SER A 232 -8.34 -3.42 2.18
C SER A 232 -8.08 -2.92 3.60
N LEU A 233 -8.73 -3.55 4.57
CA LEU A 233 -8.72 -3.20 5.99
C LEU A 233 -8.25 -4.42 6.79
N VAL A 234 -6.93 -4.57 6.94
CA VAL A 234 -6.31 -5.72 7.60
C VAL A 234 -6.03 -5.37 9.05
N LEU A 235 -6.56 -6.14 10.02
CA LEU A 235 -6.37 -5.91 11.47
C LEU A 235 -6.69 -4.46 11.88
N CYS A 236 -7.71 -3.86 11.29
CA CYS A 236 -8.07 -2.45 11.53
C CYS A 236 -9.18 -2.34 12.56
N GLU A 237 -9.06 -1.39 13.48
CA GLU A 237 -10.13 -1.11 14.45
C GLU A 237 -10.99 0.04 13.92
N LEU A 238 -12.18 -0.33 13.43
CA LEU A 238 -13.12 0.61 12.86
C LEU A 238 -14.06 1.19 13.93
N ASN A 239 -14.07 2.51 14.02
CA ASN A 239 -15.05 3.21 14.81
C ASN A 239 -16.45 3.18 14.16
N SER A 240 -17.48 3.58 14.90
CA SER A 240 -18.87 3.60 14.44
C SER A 240 -19.14 4.45 13.18
N SER A 241 -18.27 5.41 12.85
CA SER A 241 -18.41 6.24 11.65
C SER A 241 -18.06 5.48 10.37
N LEU A 242 -16.99 4.68 10.38
CA LEU A 242 -16.64 3.83 9.24
C LEU A 242 -17.63 2.68 9.06
N ARG A 243 -18.20 2.17 10.16
CA ARG A 243 -19.34 1.23 10.12
C ARG A 243 -20.58 1.80 9.42
N SER A 244 -20.64 3.12 9.21
CA SER A 244 -21.72 3.81 8.48
C SER A 244 -21.39 4.12 7.01
N LEU A 245 -20.15 3.92 6.54
CA LEU A 245 -19.80 4.04 5.11
C LEU A 245 -20.65 3.11 4.22
N PRO A 246 -20.89 1.84 4.58
CA PRO A 246 -21.82 0.97 3.85
C PRO A 246 -23.22 1.57 3.68
N ARG A 247 -23.68 2.35 4.67
CA ARG A 247 -24.99 3.04 4.66
C ARG A 247 -24.96 4.37 3.88
N SER A 248 -23.78 4.94 3.66
CA SER A 248 -23.54 6.11 2.81
C SER A 248 -23.15 5.73 1.38
N SER A 249 -23.36 4.47 1.00
CA SER A 249 -22.97 3.81 -0.27
C SER A 249 -23.37 4.54 -1.55
N SER A 250 -24.33 5.46 -1.50
CA SER A 250 -24.68 6.36 -2.61
C SER A 250 -23.48 7.10 -3.24
N SER A 251 -22.38 7.30 -2.50
CA SER A 251 -21.16 7.96 -2.97
C SER A 251 -20.07 7.02 -3.48
N LEU A 252 -20.10 5.71 -3.18
CA LEU A 252 -19.04 4.74 -3.49
C LEU A 252 -19.42 3.86 -4.69
N LYS A 253 -19.87 4.48 -5.77
CA LYS A 253 -20.42 3.76 -6.93
C LYS A 253 -19.40 2.93 -7.70
N SER A 254 -18.11 3.29 -7.61
CA SER A 254 -17.02 2.61 -8.29
C SER A 254 -16.41 1.47 -7.47
N LEU A 255 -16.84 1.29 -6.22
CA LEU A 255 -16.24 0.30 -5.32
C LEU A 255 -16.65 -1.10 -5.75
N GLY A 256 -15.67 -1.90 -6.19
CA GLY A 256 -15.89 -3.27 -6.64
C GLY A 256 -15.37 -4.33 -5.66
N HIS A 257 -14.45 -3.99 -4.75
CA HIS A 257 -13.82 -4.98 -3.88
C HIS A 257 -13.51 -4.43 -2.49
N VAL A 258 -13.94 -5.15 -1.46
CA VAL A 258 -13.62 -4.90 -0.04
C VAL A 258 -12.97 -6.15 0.54
N VAL A 259 -11.80 -5.98 1.16
CA VAL A 259 -11.11 -7.02 1.94
C VAL A 259 -11.06 -6.56 3.39
N CYS A 260 -11.62 -7.30 4.34
CA CYS A 260 -11.68 -6.89 5.75
C CYS A 260 -11.85 -8.07 6.71
N ASP A 261 -11.76 -7.86 8.02
CA ASP A 261 -12.11 -8.89 9.02
C ASP A 261 -13.59 -9.32 8.93
N GLU A 262 -13.91 -10.42 9.62
CA GLU A 262 -15.25 -11.03 9.59
C GLU A 262 -16.34 -10.10 10.14
N GLU A 263 -16.06 -9.35 11.22
CA GLU A 263 -17.02 -8.40 11.81
C GLU A 263 -17.37 -7.28 10.83
N THR A 264 -16.35 -6.74 10.16
CA THR A 264 -16.47 -5.66 9.17
C THR A 264 -17.13 -6.16 7.90
N ALA A 265 -16.88 -7.41 7.49
CA ALA A 265 -17.49 -7.99 6.30
C ALA A 265 -19.02 -8.06 6.41
N LEU A 266 -19.56 -8.36 7.60
CA LEU A 266 -21.00 -8.36 7.83
C LEU A 266 -21.64 -7.00 7.53
N LEU A 267 -20.95 -5.90 7.85
CA LEU A 267 -21.42 -4.53 7.58
C LEU A 267 -21.39 -4.20 6.09
N TRP A 268 -20.38 -4.67 5.36
CA TRP A 268 -20.25 -4.42 3.92
C TRP A 268 -21.17 -5.29 3.08
N ARG A 269 -21.56 -6.48 3.56
CA ARG A 269 -22.59 -7.32 2.90
C ARG A 269 -23.95 -6.63 2.83
N GLU A 270 -24.30 -5.76 3.79
CA GLU A 270 -25.50 -4.93 3.68
C GLU A 270 -25.41 -3.96 2.47
N ALA A 271 -24.21 -3.52 2.09
CA ALA A 271 -23.99 -2.62 0.96
C ALA A 271 -23.97 -3.33 -0.41
N GLU A 272 -23.84 -4.65 -0.47
CA GLU A 272 -23.94 -5.44 -1.73
C GLU A 272 -25.32 -5.27 -2.39
N GLN A 273 -26.36 -4.94 -1.62
CA GLN A 273 -27.70 -4.64 -2.16
C GLN A 273 -27.78 -3.30 -2.90
N VAL A 274 -26.82 -2.39 -2.66
CA VAL A 274 -26.84 -1.00 -3.14
C VAL A 274 -25.72 -0.73 -4.15
N ILE A 275 -24.58 -1.40 -4.00
CA ILE A 275 -23.42 -1.26 -4.88
C ILE A 275 -23.36 -2.51 -5.79
N PRO A 276 -23.67 -2.38 -7.09
CA PRO A 276 -23.60 -3.50 -8.02
C PRO A 276 -22.16 -4.00 -8.14
N ASP A 277 -22.00 -5.31 -8.31
CA ASP A 277 -20.72 -6.00 -8.50
C ASP A 277 -19.72 -5.90 -7.32
N LEU A 278 -20.15 -5.37 -6.17
CA LEU A 278 -19.34 -5.34 -4.96
C LEU A 278 -19.03 -6.77 -4.50
N ARG A 279 -17.74 -7.07 -4.35
CA ARG A 279 -17.24 -8.31 -3.75
C ARG A 279 -16.70 -8.01 -2.36
N VAL A 280 -17.29 -8.65 -1.35
CA VAL A 280 -16.78 -8.59 0.03
C VAL A 280 -16.03 -9.88 0.35
N GLN A 281 -14.77 -9.75 0.73
CA GLN A 281 -13.91 -10.86 1.09
C GLN A 281 -13.40 -10.70 2.52
N VAL A 282 -13.42 -11.81 3.27
CA VAL A 282 -12.85 -11.84 4.61
C VAL A 282 -11.33 -12.04 4.49
N ALA A 283 -10.56 -11.15 5.09
CA ALA A 283 -9.13 -11.34 5.29
C ALA A 283 -8.95 -12.42 6.36
N GLU A 284 -8.34 -13.54 5.99
CA GLU A 284 -8.02 -14.56 6.99
C GLU A 284 -6.92 -14.05 7.92
N GLU A 285 -7.12 -14.20 9.23
CA GLU A 285 -6.08 -13.92 10.21
C GLU A 285 -4.96 -14.96 10.06
N CYS A 286 -3.90 -14.59 9.36
CA CYS A 286 -2.63 -15.31 9.42
C CYS A 286 -1.96 -14.94 10.75
N TYR A 287 -2.20 -15.74 11.78
CA TYR A 287 -1.39 -15.76 13.01
C TYR A 287 0.02 -16.24 12.65
N ASN A 288 0.82 -15.37 12.05
CA ASN A 288 2.19 -15.69 11.72
C ASN A 288 2.99 -15.53 13.02
N LEU A 289 3.48 -16.63 13.59
CA LEU A 289 4.27 -16.69 14.82
C LEU A 289 5.70 -16.14 14.65
N ASP A 290 5.98 -15.43 13.54
CA ASP A 290 7.28 -14.82 13.24
C ASP A 290 7.69 -13.77 14.27
N TRP A 291 6.78 -13.32 15.15
CA TRP A 291 7.08 -12.43 16.28
C TRP A 291 7.68 -13.17 17.51
N LEU A 292 7.80 -14.51 17.47
CA LEU A 292 8.52 -15.30 18.49
C LEU A 292 9.99 -15.53 18.15
N ALA A 293 10.47 -15.00 17.02
CA ALA A 293 11.86 -15.07 16.61
C ALA A 293 12.53 -13.69 16.74
N ASP A 294 12.64 -13.21 17.98
CA ASP A 294 13.65 -12.24 18.44
C ASP A 294 14.19 -12.71 19.80
#